data_AF-A0A7M2Y6X4-F1
#
_entry.id   AF-A0A7M2Y6X4-F1
#
_cell.length_a   1.000
_cell.length_b   1.000
_cell.length_c   1.000
_cell.angle_alpha   90.00
_cell.angle_beta   90.00
_cell.angle_gamma   90.00
#
_symmetry.space_group_name_H-M   'P 1'
#
loop_
_entity.id
_entity.type
_entity.pdbx_description
1 polymer ?
#
loop_
_entity_poly.entity_id
_entity_poly.type
_entity_poly.pdbx_seq_one_letter_code
_entity_poly.pdbx_strand_id
1 'polypeptide(L)'
;MKRTYLIFFLLLFYSSSLFGQNNILNDSISEKGKLVQQISKNSISAIKIRNIKKSTEYVGYKLCEHQYLEILKLENQITESEIEQLIDSENGTLKCVGFILFAKKNNNKSSVLQKMNYLLKQKYYLMTNSCSDAISTTSLPKYCFDLINSRNFFFKPNFKLKKKEKKEWNIKMMVYEMKK
;
A
#
# COMPACT_ATOMS: atom_id res chain seq x y z
N MET A 1 39.43 -22.04 -48.03
CA MET A 1 39.28 -22.13 -46.57
C MET A 1 39.91 -20.90 -45.94
N LYS A 2 39.11 -20.15 -45.18
CA LYS A 2 39.40 -18.79 -44.70
C LYS A 2 40.43 -18.81 -43.57
N ARG A 3 41.49 -18.01 -43.71
CA ARG A 3 42.51 -17.75 -42.68
C ARG A 3 42.08 -16.54 -41.84
N THR A 4 41.86 -16.84 -40.56
CA THR A 4 42.27 -16.14 -39.34
C THR A 4 42.33 -14.60 -39.36
N TYR A 5 41.47 -14.02 -38.51
CA TYR A 5 41.28 -12.59 -38.28
C TYR A 5 42.53 -11.90 -37.71
N LEU A 6 42.89 -10.79 -38.34
CA LEU A 6 43.93 -9.86 -37.93
C LEU A 6 43.36 -8.90 -36.88
N ILE A 7 44.07 -8.83 -35.76
CA ILE A 7 43.98 -7.86 -34.66
C ILE A 7 44.17 -6.44 -35.22
N PHE A 8 43.26 -5.49 -34.93
CA PHE A 8 43.56 -4.05 -34.83
C PHE A 8 42.28 -3.30 -34.41
N PHE A 9 42.26 -2.72 -33.21
CA PHE A 9 41.84 -1.32 -32.98
C PHE A 9 42.01 -0.99 -31.49
N LEU A 10 43.24 -0.62 -31.17
CA LEU A 10 43.56 0.31 -30.09
C LEU A 10 43.31 1.71 -30.68
N LEU A 11 42.52 2.56 -30.03
CA LEU A 11 42.89 3.94 -29.67
C LEU A 11 41.68 4.82 -29.30
N LEU A 12 41.92 5.59 -28.24
CA LEU A 12 41.35 6.92 -27.94
C LEU A 12 39.93 6.95 -27.38
N PHE A 13 39.81 7.11 -26.06
CA PHE A 13 39.32 8.36 -25.46
C PHE A 13 39.75 8.40 -23.99
N TYR A 14 40.97 8.91 -23.77
CA TYR A 14 41.38 9.49 -22.48
C TYR A 14 41.32 11.01 -22.63
N SER A 15 40.97 11.68 -21.52
CA SER A 15 40.95 13.13 -21.23
C SER A 15 39.63 13.88 -21.47
N SER A 16 38.88 14.04 -20.38
CA SER A 16 38.50 15.37 -19.89
C SER A 16 38.42 15.32 -18.36
N SER A 17 39.38 15.98 -17.72
CA SER A 17 39.39 16.29 -16.29
C SER A 17 38.84 17.71 -16.08
N LEU A 18 38.26 17.94 -14.89
CA LEU A 18 37.69 19.18 -14.35
C LEU A 18 36.35 19.62 -15.00
N PHE A 19 35.28 19.99 -14.30
CA PHE A 19 35.14 20.76 -13.06
C PHE A 19 33.77 20.43 -12.42
N GLY A 20 33.68 20.38 -11.08
CA GLY A 20 32.54 20.92 -10.33
C GLY A 20 31.23 20.11 -10.25
N GLN A 21 31.11 19.30 -9.20
CA GLN A 21 29.90 19.09 -8.36
C GLN A 21 30.37 18.23 -7.16
N ASN A 22 31.07 18.80 -6.17
CA ASN A 22 30.47 19.34 -4.95
C ASN A 22 29.01 18.91 -4.71
N ASN A 23 28.79 18.22 -3.58
CA ASN A 23 27.59 18.20 -2.75
C ASN A 23 26.28 17.96 -3.51
N ILE A 24 25.56 16.86 -3.29
CA ILE A 24 24.62 16.73 -2.19
C ILE A 24 24.18 15.26 -2.23
N LEU A 25 24.72 14.43 -1.34
CA LEU A 25 24.14 13.12 -1.01
C LEU A 25 23.38 13.18 0.33
N ASN A 26 22.99 14.40 0.74
CA ASN A 26 22.26 14.70 1.97
C ASN A 26 21.46 16.00 1.75
N ASP A 27 20.23 15.87 1.25
CA ASP A 27 19.12 16.86 1.20
C ASP A 27 18.29 16.49 -0.05
N SER A 28 17.01 16.13 -0.04
CA SER A 28 15.91 16.30 0.90
C SER A 28 14.88 15.21 0.55
N ILE A 29 14.50 14.34 1.49
CA ILE A 29 13.27 13.54 1.28
C ILE A 29 12.14 14.57 1.12
N SER A 30 11.46 14.56 -0.04
CA SER A 30 10.32 15.43 -0.28
C SER A 30 9.33 15.32 0.88
N GLU A 31 8.61 16.39 1.23
CA GLU A 31 7.67 16.37 2.37
C GLU A 31 6.70 15.18 2.28
N LYS A 32 6.21 14.89 1.07
CA LYS A 32 5.46 13.68 0.73
C LYS A 32 6.17 12.38 1.09
N GLY A 33 7.44 12.24 0.72
CA GLY A 33 8.25 11.06 1.06
C GLY A 33 8.41 10.90 2.57
N LYS A 34 8.54 12.00 3.32
CA LYS A 34 8.60 12.00 4.79
C LYS A 34 7.27 11.52 5.39
N LEU A 35 6.13 11.97 4.84
CA LEU A 35 4.81 11.51 5.28
C LEU A 35 4.61 10.00 5.04
N VAL A 36 4.95 9.50 3.85
CA VAL A 36 4.87 8.07 3.54
C VAL A 36 5.77 7.26 4.47
N GLN A 37 6.99 7.73 4.73
CA GLN A 37 7.92 7.08 5.65
C GLN A 37 7.40 7.10 7.09
N GLN A 38 6.80 8.19 7.55
CA GLN A 38 6.20 8.30 8.89
C GLN A 38 5.03 7.34 9.08
N ILE A 39 4.14 7.26 8.10
CA ILE A 39 3.03 6.30 8.08
C ILE A 39 3.56 4.86 8.12
N SER A 40 4.60 4.58 7.33
CA SER A 40 5.23 3.25 7.24
C SER A 40 5.99 2.86 8.52
N LYS A 41 6.69 3.77 9.18
CA LYS A 41 7.45 3.46 10.42
C LYS A 41 6.56 2.94 11.54
N ASN A 42 5.32 3.42 11.61
CA ASN A 42 4.36 3.03 12.65
C ASN A 42 3.36 1.95 12.17
N SER A 43 3.61 1.33 11.01
CA SER A 43 2.65 0.44 10.35
C SER A 43 2.62 -0.99 10.88
N ILE A 44 3.72 -1.49 11.44
CA ILE A 44 3.84 -2.90 11.81
C ILE A 44 3.34 -3.09 13.24
N SER A 45 2.43 -4.04 13.42
CA SER A 45 2.02 -4.53 14.74
C SER A 45 2.99 -5.61 15.22
N ALA A 46 3.09 -5.81 16.53
CA ALA A 46 3.86 -6.93 17.11
C ALA A 46 3.27 -8.31 16.76
N ILE A 47 2.05 -8.36 16.18
CA ILE A 47 1.33 -9.61 15.91
C ILE A 47 1.86 -10.31 14.68
N LYS A 48 2.13 -11.61 14.84
CA LYS A 48 2.41 -12.55 13.76
C LYS A 48 1.51 -13.77 13.93
N ILE A 49 0.76 -14.13 12.89
CA ILE A 49 -0.10 -15.32 12.90
C ILE A 49 0.49 -16.36 11.97
N ARG A 50 0.76 -17.55 12.51
CA ARG A 50 1.27 -18.68 11.75
C ARG A 50 0.13 -19.62 11.37
N ASN A 51 -0.08 -19.84 10.08
CA ASN A 51 -0.94 -20.90 9.60
C ASN A 51 -0.15 -22.22 9.58
N ILE A 52 -0.36 -23.04 10.61
CA ILE A 52 0.37 -24.31 10.79
C ILE A 52 0.18 -25.25 9.58
N LYS A 53 -1.01 -25.26 8.97
CA LYS A 53 -1.31 -26.15 7.84
C LYS A 53 -0.58 -25.76 6.55
N LYS A 54 -0.34 -24.46 6.35
CA LYS A 54 0.27 -23.91 5.12
C LYS A 54 1.72 -23.49 5.30
N SER A 55 2.27 -23.62 6.51
CA SER A 55 3.60 -23.12 6.87
C SER A 55 3.83 -21.65 6.49
N THR A 56 2.77 -20.84 6.53
CA THR A 56 2.83 -19.40 6.21
C THR A 56 2.74 -18.56 7.48
N GLU A 57 3.55 -17.50 7.55
CA GLU A 57 3.47 -16.47 8.59
C GLU A 57 2.85 -15.20 7.99
N TYR A 58 1.88 -14.63 8.70
CA TYR A 58 1.24 -13.38 8.35
C TYR A 58 1.59 -12.32 9.39
N VAL A 59 2.16 -11.21 8.91
CA VAL A 59 2.47 -10.04 9.73
C VAL A 59 1.22 -9.18 9.88
N GLY A 60 0.93 -8.76 11.12
CA GLY A 60 -0.10 -7.78 11.43
C GLY A 60 0.36 -6.37 11.12
N TYR A 61 -0.46 -5.63 10.39
CA TYR A 61 -0.29 -4.21 10.13
C TYR A 61 -1.32 -3.42 10.93
N LYS A 62 -1.06 -2.15 11.21
CA LYS A 62 -1.97 -1.27 11.94
C LYS A 62 -2.09 0.09 11.26
N LEU A 63 -3.31 0.62 11.28
CA LEU A 63 -3.59 1.99 10.87
C LEU A 63 -4.24 2.70 12.06
N CYS A 64 -3.59 3.76 12.51
CA CYS A 64 -3.93 4.44 13.73
C CYS A 64 -4.79 5.67 13.49
N GLU A 65 -5.75 5.93 14.39
CA GLU A 65 -6.62 7.11 14.29
C GLU A 65 -5.82 8.40 14.20
N HIS A 66 -4.78 8.58 15.02
CA HIS A 66 -3.94 9.78 14.98
C HIS A 66 -3.23 9.99 13.63
N GLN A 67 -3.06 8.94 12.80
CA GLN A 67 -2.45 9.04 11.48
C GLN A 67 -3.38 9.70 10.43
N TYR A 68 -4.63 10.03 10.79
CA TYR A 68 -5.56 10.65 9.85
C TYR A 68 -5.06 12.00 9.33
N LEU A 69 -4.33 12.76 10.16
CA LEU A 69 -3.78 14.07 9.77
C LEU A 69 -2.69 13.93 8.71
N GLU A 70 -1.82 12.94 8.85
CA GLU A 70 -0.78 12.62 7.87
C GLU A 70 -1.39 12.17 6.55
N ILE A 71 -2.43 11.34 6.59
CA ILE A 71 -3.14 10.90 5.38
C ILE A 71 -3.85 12.08 4.70
N LEU A 72 -4.43 12.99 5.48
CA LEU A 72 -5.07 14.20 4.95
C LEU A 72 -4.05 15.12 4.27
N LYS A 73 -2.86 15.30 4.86
CA LYS A 73 -1.76 16.05 4.24
C LYS A 73 -1.29 15.37 2.95
N LEU A 74 -1.13 14.05 2.98
CA LEU A 74 -0.70 13.25 1.84
C LEU A 74 -1.69 13.34 0.67
N GLU A 75 -3.00 13.35 0.94
CA GLU A 75 -4.06 13.47 -0.08
C GLU A 75 -3.87 14.66 -1.02
N ASN A 76 -3.46 15.80 -0.49
CA ASN A 76 -3.29 17.04 -1.25
C ASN A 76 -2.00 17.06 -2.10
N GLN A 77 -1.08 16.12 -1.88
CA GLN A 77 0.24 16.10 -2.50
C GLN A 77 0.48 14.88 -3.42
N ILE A 78 -0.40 13.88 -3.34
CA ILE A 78 -0.22 12.59 -4.00
C ILE A 78 -0.98 12.52 -5.33
N THR A 79 -0.33 12.02 -6.38
CA THR A 79 -0.96 11.79 -7.69
C THR A 79 -1.80 10.51 -7.69
N GLU A 80 -2.58 10.28 -8.75
CA GLU A 80 -3.30 9.00 -8.91
C GLU A 80 -2.34 7.82 -9.09
N SER A 81 -1.27 7.99 -9.87
CA SER A 81 -0.26 6.93 -10.07
C SER A 81 0.43 6.54 -8.76
N GLU A 82 0.70 7.51 -7.89
CA GLU A 82 1.29 7.26 -6.57
C GLU A 82 0.31 6.59 -5.60
N ILE A 83 -0.99 6.88 -5.71
CA ILE A 83 -2.02 6.14 -4.96
C ILE A 83 -2.00 4.67 -5.35
N GLU A 84 -1.91 4.35 -6.64
CA GLU A 84 -1.80 2.96 -7.10
C GLU A 84 -0.50 2.30 -6.60
N GLN A 85 0.63 3.01 -6.58
CA GLN A 85 1.87 2.51 -5.97
C GLN A 85 1.70 2.18 -4.47
N LEU A 86 0.96 3.00 -3.72
CA LEU A 86 0.63 2.67 -2.32
C LEU A 86 -0.25 1.42 -2.23
N ILE A 87 -1.26 1.30 -3.09
CA ILE A 87 -2.15 0.13 -3.17
C ILE A 87 -1.37 -1.15 -3.55
N ASP A 88 -0.26 -1.03 -4.28
CA ASP A 88 0.57 -2.19 -4.67
C ASP A 88 1.71 -2.47 -3.69
N SER A 89 1.89 -1.64 -2.66
CA SER A 89 2.90 -1.82 -1.62
C SER A 89 2.84 -3.19 -0.93
N GLU A 90 4.01 -3.70 -0.52
CA GLU A 90 4.12 -4.88 0.34
C GLU A 90 3.77 -4.58 1.82
N ASN A 91 3.59 -3.31 2.17
CA ASN A 91 3.18 -2.87 3.49
C ASN A 91 1.65 -2.76 3.57
N GLY A 92 1.02 -3.53 4.46
CA GLY A 92 -0.45 -3.58 4.60
C GLY A 92 -1.07 -2.23 4.99
N THR A 93 -0.38 -1.43 5.82
CA THR A 93 -0.85 -0.09 6.19
C THR A 93 -0.78 0.87 5.00
N LEU A 94 0.33 0.88 4.25
CA LEU A 94 0.42 1.71 3.05
C LEU A 94 -0.61 1.30 2.00
N LYS A 95 -0.87 0.00 1.86
CA LYS A 95 -1.95 -0.52 1.00
C LYS A 95 -3.33 -0.01 1.42
N CYS A 96 -3.61 -0.02 2.72
CA CYS A 96 -4.85 0.53 3.28
C CYS A 96 -4.96 2.06 3.04
N VAL A 97 -3.86 2.79 3.24
CA VAL A 97 -3.79 4.24 3.00
C VAL A 97 -4.02 4.56 1.52
N GLY A 98 -3.39 3.82 0.61
CA GLY A 98 -3.64 3.94 -0.82
C GLY A 98 -5.12 3.70 -1.15
N PHE A 99 -5.74 2.68 -0.56
CA PHE A 99 -7.18 2.44 -0.73
C PHE A 99 -8.05 3.60 -0.20
N ILE A 100 -7.74 4.15 0.98
CA ILE A 100 -8.46 5.30 1.56
C ILE A 100 -8.37 6.51 0.62
N LEU A 101 -7.16 6.84 0.16
CA LEU A 101 -6.92 7.97 -0.75
C LEU A 101 -7.65 7.78 -2.09
N PHE A 102 -7.61 6.56 -2.64
CA PHE A 102 -8.41 6.21 -3.82
C PHE A 102 -9.91 6.43 -3.58
N ALA A 103 -10.44 5.93 -2.46
CA ALA A 103 -11.86 6.03 -2.14
C ALA A 103 -12.32 7.48 -1.91
N LYS A 104 -11.47 8.33 -1.31
CA LYS A 104 -11.73 9.76 -1.15
C LYS A 104 -11.82 10.48 -2.49
N LYS A 105 -10.85 10.25 -3.39
CA LYS A 105 -10.86 10.83 -4.75
C LYS A 105 -12.00 10.29 -5.61
N ASN A 106 -12.32 9.01 -5.46
CA ASN A 106 -13.32 8.29 -6.25
C ASN A 106 -14.53 7.90 -5.39
N ASN A 107 -15.15 8.88 -4.71
CA ASN A 107 -16.23 8.66 -3.73
C ASN A 107 -17.59 8.29 -4.37
N ASN A 108 -17.57 7.27 -5.23
CA ASN A 108 -18.73 6.64 -5.83
C ASN A 108 -18.68 5.13 -5.59
N LYS A 109 -19.87 4.52 -5.46
CA LYS A 109 -19.99 3.12 -5.06
C LYS A 109 -19.28 2.17 -6.02
N SER A 110 -19.41 2.37 -7.33
CA SER A 110 -18.90 1.43 -8.34
C SER A 110 -17.37 1.35 -8.30
N SER A 111 -16.69 2.50 -8.36
CA SER A 111 -15.23 2.58 -8.35
C SER A 111 -14.63 2.01 -7.06
N VAL A 112 -15.19 2.37 -5.89
CA VAL A 112 -14.71 1.87 -4.60
C VAL A 112 -14.88 0.36 -4.50
N LEU A 113 -16.03 -0.18 -4.90
CA LEU A 113 -16.25 -1.63 -4.87
C LEU A 113 -15.41 -2.40 -5.89
N GLN A 114 -15.12 -1.80 -7.05
CA GLN A 114 -14.18 -2.37 -8.02
C GLN A 114 -12.77 -2.46 -7.42
N LYS A 115 -12.31 -1.40 -6.75
CA LYS A 115 -11.01 -1.41 -6.07
C LYS A 115 -10.97 -2.38 -4.89
N MET A 116 -12.08 -2.56 -4.17
CA MET A 116 -12.20 -3.62 -3.17
C MET A 116 -12.06 -5.02 -3.78
N ASN A 117 -12.66 -5.27 -4.96
CA ASN A 117 -12.51 -6.56 -5.64
C ASN A 117 -11.05 -6.78 -6.09
N TYR A 118 -10.31 -5.70 -6.41
CA TYR A 118 -8.87 -5.78 -6.65
C TYR A 118 -8.12 -6.25 -5.41
N LEU A 119 -8.40 -5.67 -4.22
CA LEU A 119 -7.77 -6.09 -2.96
C LEU A 119 -8.02 -7.57 -2.62
N LEU A 120 -9.19 -8.13 -2.95
CA LEU A 120 -9.47 -9.57 -2.76
C LEU A 120 -8.59 -10.50 -3.62
N LYS A 121 -7.98 -9.99 -4.69
CA LYS A 121 -7.06 -10.76 -5.55
C LYS A 121 -5.60 -10.65 -5.10
N GLN A 122 -5.31 -9.74 -4.17
CA GLN A 122 -3.96 -9.45 -3.71
C GLN A 122 -3.49 -10.44 -2.64
N LYS A 123 -2.19 -10.35 -2.29
CA LYS A 123 -1.59 -11.07 -1.16
C LYS A 123 -2.39 -10.82 0.13
N TYR A 124 -2.43 -11.84 0.98
CA TYR A 124 -3.15 -11.78 2.25
C TYR A 124 -2.37 -10.93 3.25
N TYR A 125 -3.04 -9.91 3.79
CA TYR A 125 -2.53 -9.01 4.82
C TYR A 125 -3.49 -8.99 5.99
N LEU A 126 -2.94 -8.96 7.20
CA LEU A 126 -3.70 -8.79 8.43
C LEU A 126 -3.62 -7.33 8.87
N MET A 127 -4.75 -6.78 9.26
CA MET A 127 -4.87 -5.47 9.90
C MET A 127 -5.30 -5.67 11.35
N THR A 128 -4.74 -4.90 12.27
CA THR A 128 -5.28 -4.79 13.62
C THR A 128 -6.55 -3.94 13.59
N ASN A 129 -7.50 -4.27 14.47
CA ASN A 129 -8.73 -3.49 14.59
C ASN A 129 -8.52 -2.16 15.35
N SER A 130 -7.35 -1.93 15.95
CA SER A 130 -7.04 -0.72 16.71
C SER A 130 -5.55 -0.37 16.66
N CYS A 131 -5.21 0.81 17.19
CA CYS A 131 -3.83 1.26 17.40
C CYS A 131 -3.01 0.45 18.39
N SER A 132 -3.71 -0.11 19.39
CA SER A 132 -3.06 -0.97 20.37
C SER A 132 -2.61 -2.26 19.68
N ASP A 133 -1.61 -2.95 20.23
CA ASP A 133 -1.18 -4.27 19.76
C ASP A 133 -2.26 -5.31 20.14
N ALA A 134 -3.45 -5.14 19.57
CA ALA A 134 -4.69 -5.77 19.96
C ALA A 134 -4.71 -7.24 19.55
N ILE A 135 -5.21 -8.10 20.43
CA ILE A 135 -5.38 -9.55 20.24
C ILE A 135 -6.21 -9.91 18.99
N SER A 136 -6.95 -8.96 18.40
CA SER A 136 -7.80 -9.20 17.23
C SER A 136 -7.23 -8.57 15.95
N THR A 137 -7.13 -9.41 14.92
CA THR A 137 -6.80 -9.01 13.56
C THR A 137 -7.95 -9.32 12.63
N THR A 138 -8.03 -8.59 11.52
CA THR A 138 -8.93 -8.88 10.41
C THR A 138 -8.16 -8.85 9.09
N SER A 139 -8.73 -9.41 8.02
CA SER A 139 -8.11 -9.31 6.70
C SER A 139 -8.16 -7.86 6.19
N LEU A 140 -7.12 -7.42 5.46
CA LEU A 140 -7.09 -6.08 4.89
C LEU A 140 -8.35 -5.75 4.05
N PRO A 141 -8.88 -6.64 3.19
CA PRO A 141 -10.15 -6.38 2.51
C PRO A 141 -11.31 -6.17 3.49
N LYS A 142 -11.39 -6.92 4.60
CA LYS A 142 -12.43 -6.71 5.62
C LYS A 142 -12.29 -5.36 6.31
N TYR A 143 -11.07 -4.99 6.68
CA TYR A 143 -10.77 -3.69 7.27
C TYR A 143 -11.21 -2.54 6.35
N CYS A 144 -10.81 -2.59 5.07
CA CYS A 144 -11.21 -1.61 4.07
C CYS A 144 -12.73 -1.59 3.81
N PHE A 145 -13.40 -2.75 3.89
CA PHE A 145 -14.85 -2.84 3.76
C PHE A 145 -15.56 -2.10 4.90
N ASP A 146 -15.08 -2.26 6.13
CA ASP A 146 -15.66 -1.60 7.29
C ASP A 146 -15.49 -0.07 7.23
N LEU A 147 -14.35 0.40 6.71
CA LEU A 147 -14.08 1.82 6.44
C LEU A 147 -15.07 2.44 5.44
N ILE A 148 -15.58 1.69 4.47
CA ILE A 148 -16.52 2.23 3.47
C ILE A 148 -17.99 1.99 3.84
N ASN A 149 -18.26 1.10 4.78
CA ASN A 149 -19.62 0.72 5.20
C ASN A 149 -20.23 1.74 6.18
N SER A 150 -19.40 2.54 6.84
CA SER A 150 -19.82 3.55 7.80
C SER A 150 -18.99 4.83 7.66
N ARG A 151 -19.56 5.98 8.04
CA ARG A 151 -18.79 7.24 8.10
C ARG A 151 -17.79 7.16 9.25
N ASN A 152 -16.54 7.52 8.98
CA ASN A 152 -15.47 7.57 9.97
C ASN A 152 -14.50 8.73 9.64
N PHE A 153 -13.43 8.86 10.45
CA PHE A 153 -12.44 9.92 10.30
C PHE A 153 -11.64 9.82 8.99
N PHE A 154 -11.39 8.62 8.49
CA PHE A 154 -10.61 8.39 7.27
C PHE A 154 -11.43 8.60 6.00
N PHE A 155 -12.69 8.17 6.02
CA PHE A 155 -13.56 8.22 4.84
C PHE A 155 -15.02 8.51 5.19
N LYS A 156 -15.61 9.43 4.42
CA LYS A 156 -17.02 9.80 4.48
C LYS A 156 -17.69 9.41 3.15
N PRO A 157 -18.26 8.20 3.04
CA PRO A 157 -18.88 7.74 1.80
C PRO A 157 -20.10 8.61 1.44
N ASN A 158 -20.20 8.97 0.16
CA ASN A 158 -21.38 9.63 -0.44
C ASN A 158 -22.44 8.62 -0.90
N PHE A 159 -22.22 7.34 -0.62
CA PHE A 159 -23.12 6.25 -0.96
C PHE A 159 -23.39 5.38 0.28
N LYS A 160 -24.43 4.56 0.20
CA LYS A 160 -24.75 3.54 1.20
C LYS A 160 -24.88 2.19 0.52
N LEU A 161 -24.33 1.16 1.16
CA LEU A 161 -24.51 -0.22 0.72
C LEU A 161 -25.86 -0.76 1.22
N LYS A 162 -26.62 -1.39 0.31
CA LYS A 162 -27.84 -2.12 0.62
C LYS A 162 -27.52 -3.38 1.41
N LYS A 163 -28.49 -3.88 2.17
CA LYS A 163 -28.36 -5.12 2.98
C LYS A 163 -27.88 -6.32 2.14
N LYS A 164 -28.40 -6.47 0.91
CA LYS A 164 -27.98 -7.53 -0.03
C LYS A 164 -26.50 -7.40 -0.40
N GLU A 165 -26.05 -6.20 -0.76
CA GLU A 165 -24.65 -5.92 -1.12
C GLU A 165 -23.70 -6.23 0.06
N LYS A 166 -24.08 -5.85 1.29
CA LYS A 166 -23.29 -6.18 2.49
C LYS A 166 -23.17 -7.70 2.69
N LYS A 167 -24.26 -8.44 2.49
CA LYS A 167 -24.26 -9.91 2.59
C LYS A 167 -23.35 -10.55 1.53
N GLU A 168 -23.41 -10.09 0.29
CA GLU A 168 -22.54 -10.56 -0.79
C GLU A 168 -21.06 -10.31 -0.48
N TRP A 169 -20.73 -9.14 0.06
CA TRP A 169 -19.36 -8.84 0.50
C TRP A 169 -18.89 -9.71 1.65
N ASN A 170 -19.74 -9.95 2.66
CA ASN A 170 -19.41 -10.87 3.75
C ASN A 170 -19.09 -12.28 3.24
N ILE A 171 -19.87 -12.79 2.27
CA ILE A 171 -19.61 -14.09 1.64
C ILE A 171 -18.27 -14.08 0.89
N LYS A 172 -17.98 -13.03 0.11
CA LYS A 172 -16.69 -12.90 -0.60
C LYS A 172 -15.50 -12.90 0.35
N MET A 173 -15.61 -12.20 1.49
CA MET A 173 -14.56 -12.14 2.51
C MET A 173 -14.34 -13.49 3.19
N MET A 174 -15.42 -14.21 3.54
CA MET A 174 -15.32 -15.58 4.07
C MET A 174 -14.60 -16.51 3.10
N VAL A 175 -14.98 -16.49 1.82
CA VAL A 175 -14.33 -17.32 0.78
C VAL A 175 -12.86 -16.95 0.62
N TYR A 176 -12.53 -15.66 0.68
CA TYR A 176 -11.15 -15.18 0.61
C TYR A 176 -10.31 -15.68 1.80
N GLU A 177 -10.84 -15.60 3.02
CA GLU A 177 -10.16 -16.05 4.24
C GLU A 177 -9.97 -17.56 4.28
N MET A 178 -10.97 -18.35 3.86
CA MET A 178 -10.85 -19.82 3.78
C MET A 178 -9.74 -20.29 2.81
N LYS A 179 -9.43 -19.50 1.77
CA LYS A 179 -8.37 -19.82 0.81
C LYS A 179 -6.96 -19.55 1.37
N LYS A 180 -6.80 -18.82 2.47
CA LYS A 180 -5.50 -18.38 3.02
C LYS A 180 -5.12 -19.10 4.32
#